data_AF-A0A938Z1F3-F1
#
_entry.id   AF-A0A938Z1F3-F1
#
_cell.length_a   1.000
_cell.length_b   1.000
_cell.length_c   1.000
_cell.angle_alpha   90.00
_cell.angle_beta   90.00
_cell.angle_gamma   90.00
#
_symmetry.space_group_name_H-M   'P 1'
#
loop_
_entity.id
_entity.type
_entity.pdbx_description
1 polymer ?
#
loop_
_entity_poly.entity_id
_entity_poly.type
_entity_poly.pdbx_seq_one_letter_code
_entity_poly.pdbx_strand_id
1 'polypeptide(L)'
;VKDGKELSVPVALNQGLTLWVRGDMDATAFETTIDFNEHYRDSALQAPLTEGTEVGTVSASIPADTLGYIDDSDHDETAGLITTQTVEKANIFVRAWRGVSNFFSNLF
;
A
#
# COMPACT_ATOMS: atom_id res chain seq x y z
N VAL A 1 -8.08 7.23 -5.15
CA VAL A 1 -7.19 8.25 -5.76
C VAL A 1 -7.94 9.56 -5.94
N LYS A 2 -7.57 10.58 -5.16
CA LYS A 2 -8.15 11.91 -5.22
C LYS A 2 -7.76 12.60 -6.54
N ASP A 3 -8.72 13.29 -7.14
CA ASP A 3 -8.63 13.91 -8.47
C ASP A 3 -8.22 12.97 -9.63
N GLY A 4 -8.16 11.66 -9.43
CA GLY A 4 -7.78 10.70 -10.48
C GLY A 4 -8.93 10.40 -11.44
N LYS A 5 -8.63 10.00 -12.68
CA LYS A 5 -9.62 9.41 -13.60
C LYS A 5 -10.27 8.19 -12.95
N GLU A 6 -9.46 7.35 -12.32
CA GLU A 6 -9.90 6.25 -11.47
C GLU A 6 -9.88 6.63 -9.99
N LEU A 7 -10.79 6.05 -9.21
CA LEU A 7 -10.88 6.29 -7.77
C LEU A 7 -10.14 5.23 -6.94
N SER A 8 -9.68 4.15 -7.54
CA SER A 8 -8.77 3.18 -6.92
C SER A 8 -7.61 2.86 -7.86
N VAL A 9 -6.52 2.36 -7.30
CA VAL A 9 -5.38 1.85 -8.06
C VAL A 9 -4.92 0.55 -7.39
N PRO A 10 -4.71 -0.53 -8.15
CA PRO A 10 -4.16 -1.75 -7.57
C PRO A 10 -2.69 -1.56 -7.23
N VAL A 11 -2.28 -2.13 -6.10
CA VAL A 11 -0.91 -2.11 -5.59
C VAL A 11 -0.35 -3.52 -5.51
N ALA A 12 0.96 -3.65 -5.66
CA ALA A 12 1.68 -4.91 -5.56
C ALA A 12 3.05 -4.69 -4.92
N LEU A 13 3.67 -5.77 -4.47
CA LEU A 13 5.04 -5.74 -4.00
C LEU A 13 5.99 -5.54 -5.19
N ASN A 14 7.00 -4.69 -5.03
CA ASN A 14 8.05 -4.51 -6.02
C ASN A 14 8.98 -5.74 -6.13
N GLN A 15 9.04 -6.54 -5.07
CA GLN A 15 9.86 -7.75 -4.98
C GLN A 15 9.18 -8.83 -4.12
N GLY A 16 9.59 -10.08 -4.30
CA GLY A 16 9.11 -11.19 -3.48
C GLY A 16 9.67 -11.12 -2.06
N LEU A 17 8.84 -11.45 -1.08
CA LEU A 17 9.21 -11.46 0.33
C LEU A 17 9.62 -12.87 0.77
N THR A 18 10.79 -13.02 1.40
CA THR A 18 11.30 -14.33 1.81
C THR A 18 11.59 -14.35 3.30
N LEU A 19 10.70 -14.91 4.10
CA LEU A 19 10.90 -15.01 5.55
C LEU A 19 11.61 -16.31 5.94
N TRP A 20 12.68 -16.19 6.71
CA TRP A 20 13.34 -17.33 7.33
C TRP A 20 12.59 -17.74 8.59
N VAL A 21 12.24 -19.03 8.68
CA VAL A 21 11.50 -19.58 9.81
C VAL A 21 12.31 -20.69 10.45
N ARG A 22 12.44 -20.66 11.77
CA ARG A 22 13.05 -21.77 12.50
C ARG A 22 12.20 -23.03 12.34
N GLY A 23 12.85 -24.17 12.10
CA GLY A 23 12.14 -25.42 11.79
C GLY A 23 11.23 -25.96 12.90
N ASP A 24 11.33 -25.44 14.12
CA ASP A 24 10.46 -25.76 15.25
C ASP A 24 9.26 -24.81 15.41
N MET A 25 9.13 -23.79 14.54
CA MET A 25 8.02 -22.84 14.50
C MET A 25 7.04 -23.15 13.37
N ASP A 26 5.81 -22.68 13.52
CA ASP A 26 4.80 -22.76 12.46
C ASP A 26 5.05 -21.70 11.39
N ALA A 27 5.53 -22.14 10.22
CA ALA A 27 5.79 -21.28 9.07
C ALA A 27 4.55 -20.63 8.48
N THR A 28 3.35 -21.05 8.87
CA THR A 28 2.08 -20.45 8.39
C THR A 28 1.56 -19.34 9.30
N ALA A 29 2.12 -19.20 10.52
CA ALA A 29 1.71 -18.21 11.50
C ALA A 29 2.43 -16.87 11.35
N PHE A 30 2.68 -16.43 10.11
CA PHE A 30 3.26 -15.11 9.84
C PHE A 30 2.17 -14.04 9.85
N GLU A 31 2.54 -12.85 10.32
CA GLU A 31 1.75 -11.64 10.23
C GLU A 31 2.38 -10.70 9.21
N THR A 32 1.55 -9.92 8.54
CA THR A 32 1.99 -8.95 7.53
C THR A 32 1.49 -7.58 7.93
N THR A 33 2.41 -6.62 8.05
CA THR A 33 2.10 -5.23 8.35
C THR A 33 2.34 -4.39 7.11
N ILE A 34 1.38 -3.52 6.79
CA ILE A 34 1.52 -2.54 5.71
C ILE A 34 1.75 -1.18 6.34
N ASP A 35 2.87 -0.56 5.97
CA ASP A 35 3.24 0.77 6.38
C ASP A 35 3.17 1.72 5.18
N PHE A 36 2.16 2.58 5.15
CA PHE A 36 2.06 3.61 4.12
C PHE A 36 3.05 4.74 4.41
N ASN A 37 3.62 5.34 3.36
CA ASN A 37 4.47 6.51 3.51
C ASN A 37 3.68 7.67 4.16
N GLU A 38 4.34 8.55 4.91
CA GLU A 38 3.69 9.68 5.62
C GLU A 38 2.76 10.49 4.71
N HIS A 39 3.12 10.62 3.43
CA HIS A 39 2.31 11.32 2.43
C HIS A 39 0.92 10.70 2.20
N TYR A 40 0.78 9.40 2.44
CA TYR A 40 -0.40 8.58 2.16
C TYR A 40 -1.06 7.97 3.40
N ARG A 41 -0.45 8.09 4.59
CA ARG A 41 -1.03 7.58 5.86
C ARG A 41 -2.36 8.25 6.21
N ASP A 42 -2.38 9.58 6.16
CA ASP A 42 -3.53 10.38 6.59
C ASP A 42 -4.36 10.92 5.42
N SER A 43 -3.96 10.59 4.19
CA SER A 43 -4.57 11.16 2.99
C SER A 43 -4.70 10.14 1.87
N ALA A 44 -5.79 10.25 1.09
CA ALA A 44 -5.98 9.42 -0.08
C ALA A 44 -4.89 9.72 -1.12
N LEU A 45 -4.34 8.67 -1.75
CA LEU A 45 -3.46 8.75 -2.92
C LEU A 45 -3.94 9.84 -3.90
N GLN A 46 -3.07 10.76 -4.30
CA GLN A 46 -3.45 11.94 -5.10
C GLN A 46 -2.94 11.78 -6.54
N ALA A 47 -3.81 11.99 -7.54
CA ALA A 47 -3.41 11.98 -8.95
C ALA A 47 -2.64 13.27 -9.33
N PRO A 48 -1.71 13.20 -10.32
CA PRO A 48 -1.36 12.03 -11.13
C PRO A 48 -0.45 11.04 -10.40
N LEU A 49 -0.70 9.74 -10.59
CA LEU A 49 0.15 8.64 -10.12
C LEU A 49 0.67 7.86 -11.31
N THR A 50 1.96 7.59 -11.35
CA THR A 50 2.57 6.71 -12.34
C THR A 50 2.53 5.28 -11.85
N GLU A 51 2.54 4.31 -12.76
CA GLU A 51 2.89 2.93 -12.43
C GLU A 51 4.28 2.87 -11.78
N GLY A 52 4.45 1.99 -10.80
CA GLY A 52 5.69 1.85 -10.03
C GLY A 52 5.88 2.91 -8.94
N THR A 53 4.86 3.73 -8.64
CA THR A 53 4.96 4.72 -7.55
C THR A 53 4.95 3.98 -6.23
N GLU A 54 5.97 4.19 -5.41
CA GLU A 54 6.06 3.64 -4.07
C GLU A 54 5.09 4.37 -3.13
N VAL A 55 4.16 3.60 -2.57
CA VAL A 55 3.10 4.09 -1.69
C VAL A 55 3.34 3.71 -0.22
N GLY A 56 4.30 2.83 0.02
CA GLY A 56 4.62 2.32 1.35
C GLY A 56 5.55 1.13 1.29
N THR A 57 5.65 0.45 2.42
CA THR A 57 6.40 -0.78 2.60
C THR A 57 5.51 -1.85 3.24
N VAL A 58 5.83 -3.10 2.98
CA VAL A 58 5.18 -4.26 3.60
C VAL A 58 6.24 -5.05 4.31
N SER A 59 6.05 -5.28 5.62
CA SER A 59 6.89 -6.17 6.41
C SER A 59 6.14 -7.45 6.76
N ALA A 60 6.85 -8.56 6.84
CA ALA A 60 6.31 -9.80 7.41
C ALA A 60 7.17 -10.28 8.57
N SER A 61 6.52 -10.72 9.63
CA SER A 61 7.18 -11.23 10.84
C SER A 61 6.40 -12.40 11.43
N ILE A 62 7.06 -13.23 12.24
CA ILE A 62 6.41 -14.31 13.00
C ILE A 62 6.38 -13.88 14.47
N PRO A 63 5.19 -13.68 15.08
CA PRO A 63 5.10 -13.20 16.46
C PRO A 63 5.78 -14.09 17.51
N ALA A 64 5.92 -15.39 17.21
CA ALA A 64 6.59 -16.36 18.07
C ALA A 64 8.13 -16.23 18.03
N ASP A 65 8.69 -15.55 17.03
CA ASP A 65 10.12 -15.31 16.89
C ASP A 65 10.51 -14.03 17.63
N THR A 66 10.83 -14.18 18.91
CA THR A 66 11.13 -13.09 19.85
C THR A 66 12.62 -12.85 20.06
N LEU A 67 13.47 -13.67 19.45
CA LEU A 67 14.90 -13.68 19.75
C LEU A 67 15.71 -12.68 18.92
N GLY A 68 15.11 -12.10 17.88
CA GLY A 68 15.80 -11.23 16.95
C GLY A 68 16.97 -11.94 16.25
N TYR A 69 17.50 -11.31 15.20
CA TYR A 69 18.67 -11.82 14.48
C TYR A 69 19.93 -11.10 15.00
N ILE A 70 21.06 -11.82 15.04
CA ILE A 70 22.35 -11.28 15.53
C ILE A 70 23.00 -10.36 14.48
N ASP A 71 22.43 -10.30 13.26
CA ASP A 71 22.86 -9.38 12.22
C ASP A 71 22.13 -8.03 12.37
N ASP A 72 22.88 -6.94 12.27
CA ASP A 72 22.43 -5.56 12.51
C ASP A 72 21.58 -5.00 11.34
N SER A 73 21.30 -5.85 10.33
CA SER A 73 20.33 -5.58 9.29
C SER A 73 18.96 -6.06 9.77
N ASP A 74 18.06 -5.12 10.07
CA ASP A 74 16.65 -5.36 10.32
C ASP A 74 16.08 -6.37 9.29
N HIS A 75 16.01 -7.65 9.67
CA HIS A 75 15.43 -8.74 8.87
C HIS A 75 13.91 -8.83 9.09
N ASP A 76 13.25 -7.71 9.43
CA ASP A 76 11.89 -7.52 8.96
C ASP A 76 12.02 -7.45 7.43
N GLU A 77 11.85 -8.61 6.79
CA GLU A 77 11.83 -8.70 5.34
C GLU A 77 10.78 -7.71 4.89
N THR A 78 11.26 -6.65 4.22
CA THR A 78 10.46 -5.52 3.77
C THR A 78 10.47 -5.49 2.27
N ALA A 79 9.29 -5.37 1.67
CA ALA A 79 9.13 -5.12 0.25
C ALA A 79 8.44 -3.78 0.04
N GLY A 80 8.86 -3.05 -0.98
CA GLY A 80 8.21 -1.81 -1.37
C GLY A 80 6.83 -2.11 -1.94
N LEU A 81 5.82 -1.37 -1.50
CA LEU A 81 4.47 -1.43 -2.04
C LEU A 81 4.35 -0.38 -3.15
N ILE A 82 4.14 -0.85 -4.39
CA ILE A 82 4.08 0.01 -5.57
C ILE A 82 2.73 -0.04 -6.26
N THR A 83 2.35 1.05 -6.94
CA THR A 83 1.19 1.04 -7.85
C THR A 83 1.48 0.19 -9.09
N THR A 84 0.49 -0.58 -9.53
CA THR A 84 0.59 -1.43 -10.74
C THR A 84 0.04 -0.76 -12.00
N GLN A 85 -0.57 0.42 -11.86
CA GLN A 85 -1.19 1.15 -12.96
C GLN A 85 -1.02 2.65 -12.77
N THR A 86 -1.00 3.37 -13.89
CA THR A 86 -0.99 4.83 -13.92
C THR A 86 -2.42 5.37 -13.75
N VAL A 87 -2.61 6.30 -12.82
CA VAL A 87 -3.88 7.04 -12.66
C VAL A 87 -3.64 8.51 -12.99
N GLU A 88 -4.11 8.90 -14.16
CA GLU A 88 -4.04 10.29 -14.61
C GLU A 88 -5.01 11.18 -13.84
N LYS A 89 -4.72 12.49 -13.83
CA LYS A 89 -5.63 13.49 -13.28
C LYS A 89 -6.90 13.60 -14.13
N ALA A 90 -8.05 13.55 -13.48
CA ALA A 90 -9.34 13.78 -14.11
C ALA A 90 -9.45 15.23 -14.61
N ASN A 91 -10.12 15.39 -15.75
CA ASN A 91 -10.41 16.70 -16.30
C ASN A 91 -11.42 17.46 -15.40
N ILE A 92 -11.56 18.78 -15.63
CA ILE A 92 -12.43 19.62 -14.80
C ILE A 92 -13.89 19.17 -14.85
N PHE A 93 -14.34 18.67 -16.01
CA PHE A 93 -15.73 18.25 -16.23
C PHE A 93 -16.09 17.00 -15.44
N VAL A 94 -15.22 15.99 -15.44
CA VAL A 94 -15.37 14.76 -14.64
C VAL A 94 -15.37 15.09 -13.16
N ARG A 95 -14.50 16.03 -12.72
CA ARG A 95 -14.47 16.48 -11.33
C ARG A 95 -15.72 17.25 -10.93
N ALA A 96 -16.23 18.13 -11.80
CA ALA A 96 -17.48 18.85 -11.58
C ALA A 96 -18.68 17.91 -11.50
N TRP A 97 -18.79 16.95 -12.43
CA TRP A 97 -19.86 15.94 -12.41
C TRP A 97 -19.82 15.08 -11.14
N ARG A 98 -18.63 14.68 -10.69
CA ARG A 98 -18.47 13.96 -9.41
C ARG A 98 -18.92 14.79 -8.22
N GLY A 99 -18.62 16.09 -8.20
CA GLY A 99 -19.11 16.99 -7.15
C GLY A 99 -20.64 17.04 -7.10
N VAL A 100 -21.28 17.12 -8.27
CA VAL A 100 -22.75 17.10 -8.39
C VAL A 100 -23.32 15.76 -7.95
N SER A 101 -22.76 14.64 -8.44
CA SER A 101 -23.18 13.29 -8.06
C SER A 101 -23.06 13.06 -6.55
N ASN A 102 -21.93 13.42 -5.95
CA ASN A 102 -21.70 13.24 -4.52
C ASN A 102 -22.65 14.07 -3.67
N PHE A 103 -23.00 15.29 -4.10
CA PHE A 103 -23.99 16.13 -3.42
C PHE A 103 -25.37 15.45 -3.38
N PHE A 104 -25.83 14.92 -4.52
CA PHE A 104 -27.13 14.23 -4.57
C PHE A 104 -27.11 12.88 -3.83
N SER A 105 -26.01 12.11 -3.90
CA SER A 105 -25.86 10.87 -3.12
C SER A 105 -25.81 11.07 -1.61
N ASN A 106 -25.52 12.29 -1.13
CA ASN A 106 -25.52 12.62 0.30
C ASN A 106 -26.83 13.29 0.76
N LEU A 107 -27.72 13.65 -0.17
CA LEU A 107 -29.01 14.29 0.11
C LEU A 107 -30.18 13.30 0.22
N PHE A 108 -30.01 12.11 -0.35
CA PHE A 108 -30.97 11.00 -0.36
C PHE A 108 -30.31 9.76 0.22
#